data_AF-A0A372FCT8-F1
#
_entry.id   AF-A0A372FCT8-F1
#
_cell.length_a   1.000
_cell.length_b   1.000
_cell.length_c   1.000
_cell.angle_alpha   90.00
_cell.angle_beta   90.00
_cell.angle_gamma   90.00
#
_symmetry.space_group_name_H-M   'P 1'
#
loop_
_entity.id
_entity.type
_entity.pdbx_description
1 polymer ?
#
loop_
_entity_poly.entity_id
_entity_poly.type
_entity_poly.pdbx_seq_one_letter_code
_entity_poly.pdbx_strand_id
1 'polypeptide(L)'
;MPDIMKPVWVFQKISSFSVQQIEEVVFAIDEGSFSGNDMPFLYANQTSCHIKEENGRYVVHFHDGHKEFVTTDTSRHQLIMQGEWWYRGVYTFTQEEDYTKITYEIFNIAQTARWIASLMILPEKTTHEKRFHDFVRRIEAVIK
;
A
#
# COMPACT_ATOMS: atom_id res chain seq x y z
N MET A 1 -15.22 9.84 20.77
CA MET A 1 -14.21 10.22 19.77
C MET A 1 -13.49 8.95 19.36
N PRO A 2 -13.50 8.52 18.09
CA PRO A 2 -12.67 7.39 17.71
C PRO A 2 -11.22 7.83 17.90
N ASP A 3 -10.48 7.04 18.65
CA ASP A 3 -9.06 7.22 18.93
C ASP A 3 -8.36 7.39 17.57
N ILE A 4 -7.83 8.59 17.29
CA ILE A 4 -7.11 8.85 16.04
C ILE A 4 -5.83 8.03 16.16
N MET A 5 -5.85 6.81 15.59
CA MET A 5 -4.70 5.93 15.60
C MET A 5 -3.52 6.69 15.00
N LYS A 6 -2.47 6.87 15.79
CA LYS A 6 -1.25 7.51 15.31
C LYS A 6 -0.47 6.52 14.44
N PRO A 7 0.09 6.98 13.32
CA PRO A 7 0.98 6.13 12.53
C PRO A 7 2.21 5.77 13.36
N VAL A 8 2.61 4.50 13.29
CA VAL A 8 3.87 4.00 13.83
C VAL A 8 5.02 4.55 13.00
N TRP A 9 4.86 4.58 11.67
CA TRP A 9 5.83 5.19 10.75
C TRP A 9 5.12 5.98 9.65
N VAL A 10 5.83 6.98 9.15
CA VAL A 10 5.41 7.83 8.05
C VAL A 10 6.59 7.98 7.10
N PHE A 11 6.35 7.70 5.82
CA PHE A 11 7.30 7.92 4.73
C PHE A 11 6.70 8.89 3.73
N GLN A 12 7.52 9.76 3.14
CA GLN A 12 7.06 10.80 2.23
C GLN A 12 8.01 10.94 1.04
N LYS A 13 7.45 11.16 -0.13
CA LYS A 13 8.19 11.52 -1.35
C LYS A 13 7.36 12.48 -2.20
N ILE A 14 8.04 13.36 -2.92
CA ILE A 14 7.44 14.27 -3.88
C ILE A 14 7.58 13.66 -5.28
N SER A 15 6.53 13.78 -6.09
CA SER A 15 6.51 13.42 -7.50
C SER A 15 6.06 14.59 -8.35
N SER A 16 6.60 14.74 -9.56
CA SER A 16 6.23 15.82 -10.49
C SER A 16 4.93 15.55 -11.27
N PHE A 17 4.32 14.37 -11.10
CA PHE A 17 3.08 13.99 -11.77
C PHE A 17 1.87 14.44 -10.96
N SER A 18 0.73 14.64 -11.64
CA SER A 18 -0.52 14.97 -10.95
C SER A 18 -1.09 13.76 -10.20
N VAL A 19 -1.95 14.03 -9.21
CA VAL A 19 -2.67 12.96 -8.48
C VAL A 19 -3.44 12.08 -9.46
N GLN A 20 -4.09 12.66 -10.47
CA GLN A 20 -4.88 11.88 -11.44
C GLN A 20 -4.01 10.91 -12.23
N GLN A 21 -2.84 11.34 -12.70
CA GLN A 21 -1.89 10.46 -13.41
C GLN A 21 -1.41 9.31 -12.51
N ILE A 22 -1.22 9.58 -11.22
CA ILE A 22 -0.84 8.57 -10.24
C ILE A 22 -2.00 7.59 -10.00
N GLU A 23 -3.22 8.10 -9.82
CA GLU A 23 -4.41 7.27 -9.57
C GLU A 23 -4.76 6.36 -10.75
N GLU A 24 -4.62 6.83 -11.99
CA GLU A 24 -4.84 6.02 -13.19
C GLU A 24 -3.96 4.76 -13.20
N VAL A 25 -2.74 4.85 -12.68
CA VAL A 25 -1.82 3.71 -12.57
C VAL A 25 -2.08 2.91 -11.29
N VAL A 26 -2.28 3.60 -10.16
CA VAL A 26 -2.33 2.97 -8.84
C VAL A 26 -3.66 2.25 -8.59
N PHE A 27 -4.77 2.79 -9.11
CA PHE A 27 -6.11 2.26 -8.88
C PHE A 27 -6.58 1.31 -9.98
N ALA A 28 -5.83 1.17 -11.07
CA ALA A 28 -6.04 0.14 -12.08
C ALA A 28 -5.57 -1.23 -11.56
N ILE A 29 -6.30 -1.78 -10.59
CA ILE A 29 -6.06 -3.12 -10.04
C ILE A 29 -6.87 -4.14 -10.84
N ASP A 30 -6.18 -5.02 -11.55
CA ASP A 30 -6.82 -6.11 -12.28
C ASP A 30 -7.03 -7.35 -11.39
N GLU A 31 -8.19 -7.99 -11.55
CA GLU A 31 -8.42 -9.34 -11.02
C GLU A 31 -7.65 -10.37 -11.86
N GLY A 32 -7.09 -11.39 -11.21
CA GLY A 32 -6.38 -12.44 -11.92
C GLY A 32 -5.28 -13.11 -11.12
N SER A 33 -4.60 -14.06 -11.76
CA SER A 33 -3.42 -14.72 -11.23
C SER A 33 -2.18 -14.14 -11.88
N PHE A 34 -1.25 -13.69 -11.05
CA PHE A 34 -0.02 -13.05 -11.49
C PHE A 34 1.19 -13.82 -10.97
N SER A 35 2.26 -13.88 -11.76
CA SER A 35 3.51 -14.51 -11.37
C SER A 35 4.69 -13.97 -12.16
N GLY A 36 5.89 -14.06 -11.60
CA GLY A 36 7.11 -13.64 -12.29
C GLY A 36 7.05 -12.17 -12.75
N ASN A 37 7.20 -11.94 -14.05
CA ASN A 37 7.21 -10.59 -14.62
C ASN A 37 5.83 -9.93 -14.68
N ASP A 38 4.75 -10.71 -14.55
CA ASP A 38 3.37 -10.22 -14.59
C ASP A 38 2.88 -9.75 -13.22
N MET A 39 3.74 -9.79 -12.19
CA MET A 39 3.36 -9.37 -10.84
C MET A 39 2.93 -7.90 -10.80
N PRO A 40 1.79 -7.57 -10.17
CA PRO A 40 1.37 -6.20 -9.93
C PRO A 40 2.50 -5.42 -9.28
N PHE A 41 2.64 -4.15 -9.65
CA PHE A 41 3.73 -3.29 -9.19
C PHE A 41 3.81 -3.20 -7.65
N LEU A 42 2.66 -3.32 -6.97
CA LEU A 42 2.53 -3.40 -5.51
C LEU A 42 3.24 -4.62 -4.89
N TYR A 43 3.41 -5.69 -5.67
CA TYR A 43 3.81 -7.02 -5.20
C TYR A 43 5.02 -7.61 -5.91
N ALA A 44 5.82 -6.80 -6.58
CA ALA A 44 6.92 -7.26 -7.43
C ALA A 44 8.04 -8.06 -6.73
N ASN A 45 8.00 -8.20 -5.40
CA ASN A 45 8.90 -9.05 -4.62
C ASN A 45 8.30 -10.43 -4.28
N GLN A 46 7.07 -10.70 -4.71
CA GLN A 46 6.36 -11.96 -4.46
C GLN A 46 6.47 -12.87 -5.68
N THR A 47 6.41 -14.18 -5.44
CA THR A 47 6.57 -15.19 -6.50
C THR A 47 5.32 -15.32 -7.36
N SER A 48 4.16 -15.27 -6.71
CA SER A 48 2.85 -15.22 -7.35
C SER A 48 1.79 -14.71 -6.39
N CYS A 49 0.73 -14.12 -6.94
CA CYS A 49 -0.48 -13.79 -6.19
C CYS A 49 -1.73 -13.99 -7.05
N HIS A 50 -2.87 -14.19 -6.39
CA HIS A 50 -4.18 -14.15 -7.02
C HIS A 50 -4.97 -12.99 -6.41
N ILE A 51 -5.40 -12.06 -7.26
CA ILE A 51 -6.20 -10.90 -6.87
C ILE A 51 -7.63 -11.15 -7.28
N LYS A 52 -8.55 -10.90 -6.35
CA LYS A 52 -9.98 -11.00 -6.58
C LYS A 52 -10.73 -9.89 -5.85
N GLU A 53 -11.76 -9.32 -6.45
CA GLU A 53 -12.63 -8.39 -5.74
C GLU A 53 -13.61 -9.16 -4.84
N GLU A 54 -13.65 -8.84 -3.55
CA GLU A 54 -14.58 -9.40 -2.59
C GLU A 54 -15.13 -8.32 -1.66
N ASN A 55 -16.44 -8.06 -1.74
CA ASN A 55 -17.15 -7.09 -0.89
C ASN A 55 -16.59 -5.65 -1.00
N GLY A 56 -16.29 -5.18 -2.22
CA GLY A 56 -15.84 -3.81 -2.45
C GLY A 56 -14.38 -3.55 -2.06
N ARG A 57 -13.57 -4.60 -1.94
CA ARG A 57 -12.11 -4.53 -1.76
C ARG A 57 -11.45 -5.65 -2.52
N TYR A 58 -10.21 -5.44 -2.95
CA TYR A 58 -9.40 -6.49 -3.55
C TYR A 58 -8.77 -7.34 -2.45
N VAL A 59 -8.85 -8.65 -2.60
CA VAL A 59 -8.18 -9.63 -1.75
C VAL A 59 -7.05 -10.23 -2.55
N VAL A 60 -5.84 -10.09 -2.02
CA VAL A 60 -4.61 -10.59 -2.64
C VAL A 60 -4.19 -11.84 -1.89
N HIS A 61 -4.27 -12.97 -2.55
CA HIS A 61 -3.87 -14.28 -2.04
C HIS A 61 -2.46 -14.57 -2.50
N PHE A 62 -1.50 -14.62 -1.57
CA PHE A 62 -0.12 -14.98 -1.88
C PHE A 62 0.08 -16.50 -1.83
N HIS A 63 1.11 -16.97 -2.52
CA HIS A 63 1.43 -18.39 -2.60
C HIS A 63 1.76 -19.03 -1.25
N ASP A 64 2.39 -18.27 -0.35
CA ASP A 64 2.74 -18.68 1.01
C ASP A 64 1.53 -18.76 1.95
N GLY A 65 0.32 -18.45 1.46
CA GLY A 65 -0.93 -18.53 2.19
C GLY A 65 -1.31 -17.23 2.91
N HIS A 66 -0.42 -16.21 2.90
CA HIS A 66 -0.74 -14.90 3.43
C HIS A 66 -1.77 -14.19 2.55
N LYS A 67 -2.56 -13.31 3.16
CA LYS A 67 -3.55 -12.49 2.45
C LYS A 67 -3.39 -11.02 2.80
N GLU A 68 -3.55 -10.19 1.79
CA GLU A 68 -3.70 -8.75 1.97
C GLU A 68 -5.02 -8.27 1.42
N PHE A 69 -5.54 -7.22 2.04
CA PHE A 69 -6.74 -6.52 1.58
C PHE A 69 -6.32 -5.15 1.04
N VAL A 70 -6.72 -4.86 -0.18
CA VAL A 70 -6.44 -3.59 -0.84
C VAL A 70 -7.75 -2.87 -1.10
N THR A 71 -7.80 -1.59 -0.75
CA THR A 71 -8.97 -0.74 -0.95
C THR A 71 -8.51 0.60 -1.49
N THR A 72 -9.20 1.09 -2.51
CA THR A 72 -8.97 2.41 -3.10
C THR A 72 -10.08 3.35 -2.67
N ASP A 73 -9.74 4.52 -2.15
CA ASP A 73 -10.67 5.60 -1.83
C ASP A 73 -10.34 6.81 -2.70
N THR A 74 -11.05 6.95 -3.81
CA THR A 74 -10.86 8.04 -4.77
C THR A 74 -11.29 9.39 -4.22
N SER A 75 -12.18 9.43 -3.23
CA SER A 75 -12.63 10.69 -2.61
C SER A 75 -11.56 11.30 -1.71
N ARG A 76 -10.65 10.45 -1.19
CA ARG A 76 -9.55 10.84 -0.31
C ARG A 76 -8.18 10.72 -0.98
N HIS A 77 -8.13 10.27 -2.23
CA HIS A 77 -6.90 9.94 -2.93
C HIS A 77 -6.02 8.95 -2.15
N GLN A 78 -6.63 7.86 -1.68
CA GLN A 78 -5.96 6.87 -0.83
C GLN A 78 -5.93 5.47 -1.44
N LEU A 79 -4.78 4.82 -1.32
CA LEU A 79 -4.64 3.37 -1.44
C LEU A 79 -4.38 2.80 -0.05
N ILE A 80 -5.29 1.96 0.43
CA ILE A 80 -5.22 1.33 1.73
C ILE A 80 -4.85 -0.13 1.53
N MET A 81 -3.77 -0.55 2.18
CA MET A 81 -3.33 -1.94 2.21
C MET A 81 -3.42 -2.44 3.66
N GLN A 82 -4.05 -3.58 3.88
CA GLN A 82 -4.13 -4.19 5.19
C GLN A 82 -3.58 -5.61 5.08
N GLY A 83 -2.46 -5.85 5.76
CA GLY A 83 -1.85 -7.16 5.87
C GLY A 83 -1.98 -7.69 7.29
N GLU A 84 -2.22 -9.00 7.40
CA GLU A 84 -2.26 -9.71 8.69
C GLU A 84 -3.28 -9.12 9.69
N TRP A 85 -3.16 -9.53 10.95
CA TRP A 85 -4.04 -9.08 12.04
C TRP A 85 -3.59 -7.78 12.71
N TRP A 86 -2.44 -7.22 12.31
CA TRP A 86 -1.76 -6.17 13.08
C TRP A 86 -1.39 -4.91 12.29
N TYR A 87 -1.46 -4.92 10.95
CA TYR A 87 -0.91 -3.84 10.14
C TYR A 87 -1.90 -3.24 9.14
N ARG A 88 -1.88 -1.91 9.00
CA ARG A 88 -2.51 -1.18 7.90
C ARG A 88 -1.57 -0.11 7.36
N GLY A 89 -1.31 -0.16 6.06
CA GLY A 89 -0.66 0.88 5.27
C GLY A 89 -1.66 1.77 4.57
N VAL A 90 -1.43 3.06 4.57
CA VAL A 90 -2.25 4.03 3.83
C VAL A 90 -1.32 4.90 3.01
N TYR A 91 -1.39 4.75 1.70
CA TYR A 91 -0.83 5.74 0.79
C TYR A 91 -1.88 6.84 0.60
N THR A 92 -1.47 8.09 0.76
CA THR A 92 -2.28 9.28 0.47
C THR A 92 -1.54 10.11 -0.57
N PHE A 93 -2.25 10.49 -1.63
CA PHE A 93 -1.74 11.32 -2.71
C PHE A 93 -2.34 12.72 -2.56
N THR A 94 -1.50 13.71 -2.27
CA THR A 94 -1.96 15.10 -2.08
C THR A 94 -1.40 15.96 -3.20
N GLN A 95 -2.29 16.57 -3.98
CA GLN A 95 -1.92 17.54 -4.99
C GLN A 95 -1.50 18.84 -4.30
N GLU A 96 -0.27 19.27 -4.57
CA GLU A 96 0.26 20.59 -4.28
C GLU A 96 0.38 21.37 -5.60
N GLU A 97 0.65 22.67 -5.57
CA GLU A 97 0.60 23.56 -6.75
C GLU A 97 1.34 22.97 -7.98
N ASP A 98 2.58 22.52 -7.79
CA ASP A 98 3.44 22.03 -8.89
C ASP A 98 3.82 20.55 -8.78
N TYR A 99 3.34 19.85 -7.75
CA TYR A 99 3.79 18.47 -7.48
C TYR A 99 2.74 17.67 -6.71
N THR A 100 2.87 16.35 -6.72
CA THR A 100 2.10 15.47 -5.82
C THR A 100 2.97 15.00 -4.68
N LYS A 101 2.49 15.21 -3.45
CA LYS A 101 3.07 14.61 -2.26
C LYS A 101 2.47 13.24 -2.05
N ILE A 102 3.33 12.22 -2.07
CA ILE A 102 2.97 10.84 -1.77
C ILE A 102 3.37 10.56 -0.32
N THR A 103 2.39 10.32 0.54
CA THR A 103 2.61 9.96 1.95
C THR A 103 2.20 8.52 2.16
N TYR A 104 3.03 7.73 2.85
CA TYR A 104 2.73 6.37 3.25
C TYR A 104 2.79 6.26 4.77
N GLU A 105 1.64 6.01 5.37
CA GLU A 105 1.47 5.90 6.81
C GLU A 105 1.19 4.45 7.21
N ILE A 106 1.79 4.02 8.30
CA ILE A 106 1.72 2.65 8.78
C ILE A 106 1.12 2.65 10.18
N PHE A 107 0.01 1.96 10.35
CA PHE A 107 -0.74 1.88 11.60
C PHE A 107 -0.68 0.47 12.18
N ASN A 108 -0.52 0.38 13.51
CA ASN A 108 -0.75 -0.85 14.25
C ASN A 108 -2.25 -0.96 14.57
N ILE A 109 -2.94 -1.87 13.90
CA ILE A 109 -4.39 -2.12 14.01
C ILE A 109 -4.73 -3.36 14.86
N ALA A 110 -3.75 -3.95 15.54
CA ALA A 110 -3.94 -5.12 16.37
C ALA A 110 -4.99 -4.87 17.47
N GLN A 111 -6.05 -5.67 17.49
CA GLN A 111 -7.08 -5.63 18.54
C GLN A 111 -6.64 -6.38 19.81
N THR A 112 -5.91 -7.47 19.64
CA THR A 112 -5.34 -8.30 20.71
C THR A 112 -3.83 -8.31 20.61
N ALA A 113 -3.09 -8.59 21.70
CA ALA A 113 -1.63 -8.74 21.66
C ALA A 113 -0.87 -7.57 20.97
N ARG A 114 -1.34 -6.33 21.15
CA ARG A 114 -0.79 -5.13 20.49
C ARG A 114 0.69 -4.90 20.77
N TRP A 115 1.18 -5.33 21.94
CA TRP A 115 2.61 -5.29 22.28
C TRP A 115 3.44 -6.25 21.43
N ILE A 116 2.90 -7.44 21.08
CA ILE A 116 3.54 -8.39 20.17
C ILE A 116 3.58 -7.79 18.77
N ALA A 117 2.48 -7.20 18.30
CA ALA A 117 2.45 -6.47 17.03
C ALA A 117 3.52 -5.36 16.98
N SER A 118 3.69 -4.61 18.07
CA SER A 118 4.75 -3.61 18.17
C SER A 118 6.17 -4.21 18.19
N LEU A 119 6.36 -5.46 18.59
CA LEU A 119 7.66 -6.14 18.47
C LEU A 119 7.89 -6.66 17.04
N MET A 120 6.85 -7.20 16.40
CA MET A 120 6.92 -7.68 15.02
C MET A 120 7.11 -6.54 14.03
N ILE A 121 6.56 -5.36 14.30
CA ILE A 121 6.70 -4.21 13.41
C ILE A 121 8.14 -3.70 13.41
N LEU A 122 8.83 -3.59 14.55
CA LEU A 122 10.16 -2.95 14.62
C LEU A 122 11.19 -3.35 13.53
N PRO A 123 11.46 -4.65 13.25
CA PRO A 123 12.41 -5.04 12.20
C PRO A 123 11.96 -4.69 10.78
N GLU A 124 10.66 -4.45 10.58
CA GLU A 124 10.07 -4.24 9.25
C GLU A 124 10.23 -2.80 8.74
N LYS A 125 10.75 -1.86 9.54
CA LYS A 125 10.79 -0.43 9.16
C LYS A 125 11.52 -0.21 7.84
N THR A 126 12.74 -0.73 7.76
CA THR A 126 13.61 -0.59 6.59
C THR A 126 13.00 -1.31 5.38
N THR A 127 12.33 -2.45 5.59
CA THR A 127 11.60 -3.16 4.55
C THR A 127 10.48 -2.30 3.98
N HIS A 128 9.67 -1.68 4.84
CA HIS A 128 8.57 -0.81 4.41
C HIS A 128 9.07 0.47 3.73
N GLU A 129 10.13 1.07 4.24
CA GLU A 129 10.77 2.24 3.63
C GLU A 129 11.29 1.90 2.21
N LYS A 130 11.97 0.76 2.07
CA LYS A 130 12.44 0.29 0.76
C LYS A 130 11.28 0.02 -0.19
N ARG A 131 10.24 -0.69 0.26
CA ARG A 131 9.02 -0.94 -0.53
C ARG A 131 8.34 0.35 -0.96
N PHE A 132 8.28 1.35 -0.08
CA PHE A 132 7.76 2.69 -0.41
C PHE A 132 8.55 3.36 -1.53
N HIS A 133 9.89 3.40 -1.43
CA HIS A 133 10.72 4.02 -2.46
C HIS A 133 10.63 3.26 -3.79
N ASP A 134 10.62 1.93 -3.76
CA ASP A 134 10.45 1.10 -4.95
C ASP A 134 9.09 1.31 -5.60
N PHE A 135 8.03 1.42 -4.80
CA PHE A 135 6.68 1.73 -5.26
C PHE A 135 6.62 3.08 -5.98
N VAL A 136 7.09 4.16 -5.35
CA VAL A 136 7.07 5.49 -5.99
C VAL A 136 7.92 5.51 -7.27
N ARG A 137 9.10 4.88 -7.24
CA ARG A 137 9.97 4.78 -8.43
C ARG A 137 9.28 4.06 -9.59
N ARG A 138 8.47 3.04 -9.31
CA ARG A 138 7.72 2.28 -10.33
C ARG A 138 6.59 3.11 -10.93
N ILE A 139 5.81 3.82 -10.10
CA ILE A 139 4.78 4.76 -10.58
C ILE A 139 5.41 5.78 -11.53
N GLU A 140 6.50 6.42 -11.09
CA GLU A 140 7.20 7.43 -11.88
C GLU A 140 7.83 6.88 -13.17
N ALA A 141 8.07 5.57 -13.25
CA ALA A 141 8.57 4.93 -14.47
C ALA A 141 7.47 4.58 -15.47
N VAL A 142 6.24 4.34 -15.00
CA VAL A 142 5.08 3.99 -15.85
C VAL A 142 4.45 5.24 -16.47
N ILE A 143 4.45 6.37 -15.76
CA ILE A 143 3.84 7.62 -16.24
C ILE A 143 4.72 8.33 -17.29
N LYS A 144 6.02 8.00 -17.36
CA LYS A 144 6.98 8.57 -18.34
C LYS A 144 6.67 8.16 -19.77
#